data_AF-A0A7V9K771-F1
#
_entry.id   AF-A0A7V9K771-F1
#
_cell.length_a   1.000
_cell.length_b   1.000
_cell.length_c   1.000
_cell.angle_alpha   90.00
_cell.angle_beta   90.00
_cell.angle_gamma   90.00
#
_symmetry.space_group_name_H-M   'P 1'
#
loop_
_entity.id
_entity.type
_entity.pdbx_description
1 polymer ?
#
loop_
_entity_poly.entity_id
_entity_poly.type
_entity_poly.pdbx_seq_one_letter_code
_entity_poly.pdbx_strand_id
1 'polypeptide(L)'
;MSLLEVVAVLLAGVAAGTINTVVGSGSLVTFPTLLALGFSPVVANVTNTVGLVPGSVSGAIGYRRELTGQAGRLLRLGVAALLGGLLGGVLLLTLDEAVFETVVPVLILLGCLLVVAQPRLSAWMRRRREGEVPRHHGSWLVWVGVMATSVYGGYFGAAQGVLFLAVLGLGLDETLQRVNASKNVLAA
;
A
#
# COMPACT_ATOMS: atom_id res chain seq x y z
N MET A 1 -25.83 3.05 -18.06
CA MET A 1 -25.07 1.84 -17.64
C MET A 1 -26.05 0.70 -17.51
N SER A 2 -25.79 -0.46 -18.11
CA SER A 2 -26.63 -1.65 -17.98
C SER A 2 -26.40 -2.35 -16.63
N LEU A 3 -27.36 -3.14 -16.14
CA LEU A 3 -27.21 -3.91 -14.88
C LEU A 3 -25.99 -4.84 -14.93
N LEU A 4 -25.68 -5.38 -16.11
CA LEU A 4 -24.55 -6.26 -16.34
C LEU A 4 -23.21 -5.50 -16.20
N GLU A 5 -23.13 -4.26 -16.68
CA GLU A 5 -21.97 -3.38 -16.46
C GLU A 5 -21.79 -3.06 -14.97
N VAL A 6 -22.86 -2.78 -14.23
CA VAL A 6 -22.79 -2.48 -12.79
C VAL A 6 -22.26 -3.68 -12.00
N VAL A 7 -22.76 -4.89 -12.30
CA VAL A 7 -22.29 -6.13 -11.66
C VAL A 7 -20.82 -6.42 -12.02
N ALA A 8 -20.44 -6.23 -13.29
CA ALA A 8 -19.06 -6.43 -13.73
C ALA A 8 -18.09 -5.46 -13.03
N VAL A 9 -18.45 -4.18 -12.91
CA VAL A 9 -17.66 -3.16 -12.21
C VAL A 9 -17.54 -3.49 -10.72
N LEU A 10 -18.62 -3.94 -10.07
CA LEU A 10 -18.59 -4.38 -8.66
C LEU A 10 -17.64 -5.56 -8.45
N LEU A 11 -17.74 -6.60 -9.27
CA LEU A 11 -16.85 -7.77 -9.18
C LEU A 11 -15.39 -7.41 -9.44
N ALA A 12 -15.14 -6.54 -10.43
CA ALA A 12 -13.79 -6.04 -10.73
C ALA A 12 -13.23 -5.21 -9.56
N GLY A 13 -14.04 -4.35 -8.94
CA GLY A 13 -13.67 -3.58 -7.75
C GLY A 13 -13.35 -4.47 -6.55
N VAL A 14 -14.16 -5.51 -6.30
CA VAL A 14 -13.90 -6.49 -5.24
C VAL A 14 -12.61 -7.27 -5.51
N ALA A 15 -12.38 -7.70 -6.76
CA ALA A 15 -11.15 -8.41 -7.13
C ALA A 15 -9.91 -7.51 -6.98
N ALA A 16 -9.96 -6.28 -7.48
CA ALA A 16 -8.89 -5.29 -7.35
C ALA A 16 -8.60 -4.95 -5.88
N GLY A 17 -9.65 -4.75 -5.08
CA GLY A 17 -9.55 -4.57 -3.64
C GLY A 17 -8.88 -5.75 -2.96
N THR A 18 -9.29 -6.98 -3.30
CA THR A 18 -8.70 -8.22 -2.75
C THR A 18 -7.21 -8.32 -3.10
N ILE A 19 -6.83 -8.08 -4.35
CA ILE A 19 -5.43 -8.07 -4.79
C ILE A 19 -4.64 -7.00 -4.02
N ASN A 20 -5.23 -5.83 -3.81
CA ASN A 20 -4.59 -4.76 -3.04
C ASN A 20 -4.40 -5.16 -1.56
N THR A 21 -5.42 -5.72 -0.93
CA THR A 21 -5.36 -6.17 0.47
C THR A 21 -4.30 -7.27 0.67
N VAL A 22 -4.18 -8.20 -0.28
CA VAL A 22 -3.26 -9.34 -0.17
C VAL A 22 -1.84 -8.94 -0.60
N VAL A 23 -1.69 -8.43 -1.82
CA VAL A 23 -0.39 -8.19 -2.47
C VAL A 23 0.08 -6.75 -2.26
N GLY A 24 -0.83 -5.79 -2.18
CA GLY A 24 -0.51 -4.36 -2.13
C GLY A 24 -0.23 -3.74 -3.50
N SER A 25 -0.71 -4.38 -4.58
CA SER A 25 -0.39 -4.05 -5.97
C SER A 25 -1.59 -3.64 -6.82
N GLY A 26 -2.74 -3.36 -6.22
CA GLY A 26 -3.99 -3.10 -6.97
C GLY A 26 -3.86 -1.97 -7.99
N SER A 27 -3.14 -0.91 -7.63
CA SER A 27 -2.86 0.25 -8.48
C SER A 27 -2.10 -0.07 -9.76
N LEU A 28 -1.23 -1.09 -9.78
CA LEU A 28 -0.43 -1.41 -10.98
C LEU A 28 -1.29 -1.92 -12.13
N VAL A 29 -2.51 -2.39 -11.85
CA VAL A 29 -3.48 -2.78 -12.88
C VAL A 29 -4.39 -1.60 -13.22
N THR A 30 -4.91 -0.95 -12.19
CA THR A 30 -6.00 0.03 -12.32
C THR A 30 -5.50 1.39 -12.81
N PHE A 31 -4.28 1.80 -12.47
CA PHE A 31 -3.70 3.07 -12.93
C PHE A 31 -3.36 3.07 -14.45
N PRO A 32 -2.60 2.10 -15.01
CA PRO A 32 -2.35 2.06 -16.45
C PRO A 32 -3.64 1.89 -17.28
N THR A 33 -4.65 1.21 -16.72
CA THR A 33 -5.96 1.10 -17.35
C THR A 33 -6.62 2.47 -17.51
N LEU A 34 -6.60 3.31 -16.47
CA LEU A 34 -7.14 4.68 -16.54
C LEU A 34 -6.35 5.55 -17.53
N LEU A 35 -5.02 5.42 -17.58
CA LEU A 35 -4.21 6.10 -18.60
C LEU A 35 -4.60 5.67 -20.02
N ALA A 36 -4.79 4.37 -20.24
CA ALA A 36 -5.21 3.84 -21.54
C ALA A 36 -6.61 4.31 -21.96
N LEU A 37 -7.47 4.65 -20.99
CA LEU A 37 -8.79 5.25 -21.22
C LEU A 37 -8.74 6.78 -21.48
N GLY A 38 -7.54 7.38 -21.48
CA GLY A 38 -7.32 8.78 -21.82
C GLY A 38 -7.48 9.77 -20.65
N PHE A 39 -7.51 9.29 -19.40
CA PHE A 39 -7.48 10.17 -18.24
C PHE A 39 -6.07 10.78 -18.06
N SER A 40 -6.01 12.03 -17.58
CA SER A 40 -4.71 12.63 -17.23
C SER A 40 -4.06 11.84 -16.09
N PRO A 41 -2.72 11.76 -16.03
CA PRO A 41 -2.04 10.97 -15.00
C PRO A 41 -2.41 11.35 -13.57
N VAL A 42 -2.58 12.64 -13.26
CA VAL A 42 -2.97 13.07 -11.92
C VAL A 42 -4.39 12.59 -11.59
N VAL A 43 -5.35 12.76 -12.49
CA VAL A 43 -6.74 12.32 -12.28
C VAL A 43 -6.82 10.81 -12.13
N ALA A 44 -6.09 10.08 -12.98
CA ALA A 44 -5.99 8.63 -12.93
C ALA A 44 -5.44 8.15 -11.58
N ASN A 45 -4.40 8.80 -11.06
CA ASN A 45 -3.76 8.44 -9.79
C ASN A 45 -4.65 8.74 -8.58
N VAL A 46 -5.28 9.91 -8.55
CA VAL A 46 -6.21 10.30 -7.46
C VAL A 46 -7.41 9.36 -7.44
N THR A 47 -8.01 9.10 -8.61
CA THR A 47 -9.15 8.18 -8.73
C THR A 47 -8.77 6.76 -8.31
N ASN A 48 -7.58 6.32 -8.69
CA ASN A 48 -7.05 5.02 -8.28
C ASN A 48 -6.93 4.89 -6.77
N THR A 49 -6.28 5.87 -6.14
CA THR A 49 -5.99 5.87 -4.71
C THR A 49 -7.29 5.86 -3.91
N VAL A 50 -8.22 6.76 -4.25
CA VAL A 50 -9.55 6.82 -3.60
C VAL A 50 -10.32 5.52 -3.81
N GLY A 51 -10.26 4.94 -5.01
CA GLY A 51 -10.94 3.68 -5.33
C GLY A 51 -10.44 2.47 -4.53
N LEU A 52 -9.21 2.51 -4.02
CA LEU A 52 -8.63 1.42 -3.23
C LEU A 52 -8.90 1.55 -1.72
N VAL A 53 -9.30 2.72 -1.22
CA VAL A 53 -9.58 2.95 0.22
C VAL A 53 -10.60 1.95 0.77
N PRO A 54 -11.77 1.68 0.13
CA PRO A 54 -12.70 0.67 0.62
C PRO A 54 -12.09 -0.74 0.71
N GLY A 55 -11.17 -1.07 -0.20
CA GLY A 55 -10.40 -2.32 -0.17
C GLY A 55 -9.45 -2.40 1.02
N SER A 56 -8.73 -1.32 1.32
CA SER A 56 -7.86 -1.23 2.51
C SER A 56 -8.67 -1.33 3.81
N VAL A 57 -9.78 -0.59 3.91
CA VAL A 57 -10.68 -0.62 5.08
C VAL A 57 -11.30 -2.00 5.28
N SER A 58 -11.86 -2.61 4.24
CA SER A 58 -12.41 -3.97 4.33
C SER A 58 -11.34 -5.00 4.69
N GLY A 59 -10.11 -4.84 4.18
CA GLY A 59 -8.95 -5.62 4.58
C GLY A 59 -8.62 -5.47 6.06
N ALA A 60 -8.57 -4.25 6.60
CA ALA A 60 -8.35 -4.00 8.01
C ALA A 60 -9.42 -4.65 8.90
N ILE A 61 -10.69 -4.60 8.48
CA ILE A 61 -11.81 -5.27 9.16
C ILE A 61 -11.70 -6.81 9.09
N GLY A 62 -11.26 -7.33 7.95
CA GLY A 62 -11.03 -8.76 7.72
C GLY A 62 -9.94 -9.32 8.65
N TYR A 63 -8.86 -8.56 8.84
CA TYR A 63 -7.74 -8.92 9.71
C TYR A 63 -7.91 -8.45 11.18
N ARG A 64 -9.14 -8.14 11.62
CA ARG A 64 -9.37 -7.58 12.96
C ARG A 64 -8.88 -8.47 14.11
N ARG A 65 -8.87 -9.80 13.92
CA ARG A 65 -8.41 -10.74 14.94
C ARG A 65 -6.90 -10.61 15.14
N GLU A 66 -6.17 -10.42 14.04
CA GLU A 66 -4.73 -10.24 14.00
C GLU A 66 -4.29 -8.87 14.55
N LEU A 67 -5.17 -7.87 14.55
CA LEU A 67 -4.92 -6.54 15.13
C LEU A 67 -5.00 -6.50 16.67
N THR A 68 -5.53 -7.55 17.31
CA THR A 68 -5.67 -7.63 18.77
C THR A 68 -4.31 -7.43 19.45
N GLY A 69 -4.26 -6.48 20.40
CA GLY A 69 -3.05 -6.12 21.15
C GLY A 69 -2.08 -5.17 20.42
N GLN A 70 -2.41 -4.69 19.22
CA GLN A 70 -1.51 -3.82 18.43
C GLN A 70 -1.92 -2.33 18.41
N ALA A 71 -3.03 -1.94 19.05
CA ALA A 71 -3.61 -0.59 18.95
C ALA A 71 -2.60 0.54 19.24
N GLY A 72 -1.82 0.45 20.33
CA GLY A 72 -0.83 1.49 20.66
C GLY A 72 0.36 1.58 19.68
N ARG A 73 0.65 0.51 18.94
CA ARG A 73 1.66 0.51 17.86
C ARG A 73 1.08 1.10 16.59
N LEU A 74 -0.12 0.68 16.23
CA LEU A 74 -0.85 1.19 15.07
C LEU A 74 -1.15 2.68 15.18
N LEU A 75 -1.46 3.19 16.38
CA LEU A 75 -1.63 4.62 16.59
C LEU A 75 -0.33 5.39 16.30
N ARG A 76 0.81 4.92 16.83
CA ARG A 76 2.12 5.55 16.62
C ARG A 76 2.56 5.53 15.16
N LEU A 77 2.44 4.37 14.50
CA LEU A 77 2.77 4.23 13.08
C LEU A 77 1.73 4.94 12.20
N GLY A 78 0.47 5.01 12.63
CA GLY A 78 -0.61 5.71 11.96
C GLY A 78 -0.38 7.22 11.91
N VAL A 79 0.21 7.81 12.95
CA VAL A 79 0.66 9.22 12.89
C VAL A 79 1.73 9.40 11.81
N ALA A 80 2.71 8.50 11.72
CA ALA A 80 3.73 8.53 10.68
C ALA A 80 3.11 8.42 9.28
N ALA A 81 2.15 7.49 9.14
CA ALA A 81 1.47 7.23 7.88
C ALA A 81 0.59 8.40 7.46
N LEU A 82 -0.13 9.03 8.39
CA LEU A 82 -0.96 10.20 8.15
C LEU A 82 -0.10 11.40 7.71
N LEU A 83 0.97 11.71 8.46
CA LEU A 83 1.87 12.81 8.12
C LEU A 83 2.56 12.59 6.77
N GLY A 84 3.04 11.37 6.53
CA GLY A 84 3.65 11.00 5.27
C GLY A 84 2.65 11.10 4.11
N GLY A 85 1.46 10.50 4.26
CA GLY A 85 0.41 10.52 3.26
C GLY A 85 -0.06 11.92 2.90
N LEU A 86 -0.25 12.78 3.90
CA LEU A 86 -0.58 14.20 3.69
C LEU A 86 0.53 14.92 2.93
N LEU A 87 1.79 14.73 3.32
CA LEU A 87 2.92 15.33 2.61
C LEU A 87 3.01 14.85 1.16
N GLY A 88 2.85 13.55 0.92
CA GLY A 88 2.83 12.96 -0.43
C GLY A 88 1.70 13.51 -1.29
N GLY A 89 0.49 13.61 -0.73
CA GLY A 89 -0.68 14.16 -1.41
C GLY A 89 -0.53 15.66 -1.70
N VAL A 90 0.03 16.43 -0.76
CA VAL A 90 0.35 17.84 -1.00
C VAL A 90 1.38 17.97 -2.12
N LEU A 91 2.43 17.16 -2.13
CA LEU A 91 3.42 17.16 -3.23
C LEU A 91 2.76 16.84 -4.58
N LEU A 92 1.85 15.86 -4.63
CA LEU A 92 1.12 15.53 -5.85
C LEU A 92 0.29 16.70 -6.37
N LEU A 93 -0.35 17.46 -5.47
CA LEU A 93 -1.26 18.56 -5.82
C LEU A 93 -0.56 19.90 -6.05
N THR A 94 0.68 20.06 -5.57
CA THR A 94 1.43 21.32 -5.65
C THR A 94 2.56 21.31 -6.67
N LEU A 95 3.07 20.14 -7.05
CA LEU A 95 4.04 20.02 -8.14
C LEU A 95 3.34 20.14 -9.49
N ASP A 96 4.06 20.70 -10.47
CA ASP A 96 3.58 20.79 -11.84
C ASP A 96 3.26 19.40 -12.41
N GLU A 97 2.14 19.30 -13.15
CA GLU A 97 1.68 18.04 -13.74
C GLU A 97 2.77 17.39 -14.62
N ALA A 98 3.54 18.19 -15.36
CA ALA A 98 4.64 17.72 -16.20
C ALA A 98 5.73 16.94 -15.41
N VAL A 99 5.96 17.29 -14.14
CA VAL A 99 6.89 16.55 -13.27
C VAL A 99 6.34 15.16 -13.00
N PHE A 100 5.04 15.07 -12.68
CA PHE A 100 4.38 13.79 -12.43
C PHE A 100 4.40 12.92 -13.69
N GLU A 101 4.04 13.46 -14.86
CA GLU A 101 4.07 12.72 -16.13
C GLU A 101 5.44 12.13 -16.45
N THR A 102 6.51 12.86 -16.14
CA THR A 102 7.90 12.42 -16.38
C THR A 102 8.32 11.30 -15.41
N VAL A 103 7.89 11.39 -14.15
CA VAL A 103 8.33 10.47 -13.08
C VAL A 103 7.48 9.20 -13.04
N VAL A 104 6.20 9.26 -13.41
CA VAL A 104 5.24 8.15 -13.37
C VAL A 104 5.75 6.86 -14.01
N PRO A 105 6.32 6.83 -15.24
CA PRO A 105 6.80 5.59 -15.85
C PRO A 105 7.87 4.89 -15.00
N VAL A 106 8.75 5.65 -14.36
CA VAL A 106 9.78 5.13 -13.46
C VAL A 106 9.14 4.54 -12.20
N LEU A 107 8.13 5.21 -11.64
CA LEU A 107 7.40 4.72 -10.46
C LEU A 107 6.60 3.44 -10.77
N ILE A 108 5.98 3.34 -11.96
CA ILE A 108 5.34 2.10 -12.43
C ILE A 108 6.36 0.97 -12.49
N LEU A 109 7.51 1.21 -13.14
CA LEU A 109 8.56 0.21 -13.27
C LEU A 109 9.06 -0.26 -11.90
N LEU A 110 9.31 0.68 -10.99
CA LEU A 110 9.68 0.37 -9.60
C LEU A 110 8.60 -0.48 -8.92
N GLY A 111 7.33 -0.10 -9.05
CA GLY A 111 6.22 -0.87 -8.48
C GLY A 111 6.14 -2.29 -9.03
N CYS A 112 6.31 -2.47 -10.34
CA CYS A 112 6.37 -3.79 -10.97
C CYS A 112 7.52 -4.64 -10.41
N LEU A 113 8.72 -4.06 -10.26
CA LEU A 113 9.87 -4.74 -9.67
C LEU A 113 9.61 -5.15 -8.21
N LEU A 114 9.01 -4.27 -7.42
CA LEU A 114 8.62 -4.55 -6.04
C LEU A 114 7.64 -5.72 -5.97
N VAL A 115 6.64 -5.76 -6.84
CA VAL A 115 5.66 -6.86 -6.90
C VAL A 115 6.30 -8.18 -7.30
N VAL A 116 7.22 -8.18 -8.26
CA VAL A 116 7.99 -9.39 -8.62
C VAL A 116 8.90 -9.85 -7.47
N ALA A 117 9.40 -8.93 -6.66
CA ALA A 117 10.22 -9.23 -5.48
C ALA A 117 9.40 -9.68 -4.26
N GLN A 118 8.12 -9.28 -4.17
CA GLN A 118 7.26 -9.49 -3.00
C GLN A 118 7.14 -10.96 -2.54
N PRO A 119 7.00 -11.98 -3.42
CA PRO A 119 6.93 -13.37 -2.98
C PRO A 119 8.23 -13.85 -2.35
N ARG A 120 9.38 -13.42 -2.89
CA ARG A 120 10.72 -13.77 -2.37
C ARG A 120 10.94 -13.11 -1.01
N LEU A 121 10.54 -11.85 -0.88
CA LEU A 121 10.59 -11.11 0.39
C LEU A 121 9.75 -11.80 1.47
N SER A 122 8.50 -12.16 1.13
CA SER A 122 7.59 -12.85 2.07
C SER A 122 8.13 -14.22 2.50
N ALA A 123 8.72 -14.98 1.57
CA ALA A 123 9.32 -16.28 1.87
C ALA A 123 10.57 -16.12 2.76
N TRP A 124 11.41 -15.13 2.50
CA TRP A 124 12.57 -14.82 3.32
C TRP A 124 12.17 -14.39 4.74
N MET A 125 11.15 -13.54 4.89
CA MET A 125 10.62 -13.12 6.19
C MET A 125 10.10 -14.31 7.01
N ARG A 126 9.39 -15.25 6.37
CA ARG A 126 8.90 -16.46 7.02
C ARG A 126 10.05 -17.33 7.55
N ARG A 127 11.08 -17.59 6.73
CA ARG A 127 12.26 -18.39 7.11
C ARG A 127 13.08 -17.74 8.21
N ARG A 128 13.24 -16.42 8.17
CA ARG A 128 14.02 -15.68 9.17
C ARG A 128 13.46 -15.87 10.58
N ARG A 129 12.13 -15.94 10.71
CA ARG A 129 11.44 -16.15 12.00
C ARG A 129 11.57 -17.56 12.57
N GLU A 130 11.82 -18.55 11.72
CA GLU A 130 12.00 -19.94 12.15
C GLU A 130 13.37 -20.17 12.83
N GLY A 131 14.29 -19.19 12.78
CA GLY A 131 15.68 -19.36 13.25
C GLY A 131 16.25 -18.29 14.20
N GLU A 132 15.53 -17.22 14.58
CA GLU A 132 16.07 -16.13 15.43
C GLU A 132 15.25 -15.86 16.71
N VAL A 133 15.95 -15.46 17.78
CA VAL A 133 15.39 -14.97 19.06
C VAL A 133 14.74 -13.58 18.86
N PRO A 134 13.60 -13.27 19.51
CA PRO A 134 12.92 -11.98 19.39
C PRO A 134 13.87 -10.80 19.64
N ARG A 135 14.02 -9.91 18.66
CA ARG A 135 14.85 -8.71 18.79
C ARG A 135 13.99 -7.47 18.55
N HIS A 136 13.92 -6.61 19.57
CA HIS A 136 13.36 -5.27 19.48
C HIS A 136 14.32 -4.34 18.72
N HIS A 137 14.34 -4.42 17.39
CA HIS A 137 15.13 -3.48 16.60
C HIS A 137 14.32 -2.22 16.23
N GLY A 138 14.84 -1.06 16.64
CA GLY A 138 14.68 0.22 15.94
C GLY A 138 13.25 0.72 15.70
N SER A 139 12.42 0.84 16.74
CA SER A 139 11.07 1.44 16.64
C SER A 139 11.05 2.78 15.89
N TRP A 140 12.14 3.55 15.94
CA TRP A 140 12.28 4.81 15.22
C TRP A 140 12.50 4.61 13.70
N LEU A 141 13.31 3.63 13.30
CA LEU A 141 13.56 3.31 11.89
C LEU A 141 12.29 2.80 11.21
N VAL A 142 11.49 2.00 11.92
CA VAL A 142 10.18 1.55 11.43
C VAL A 142 9.25 2.72 11.24
N TRP A 143 9.25 3.67 12.19
CA TRP A 143 8.42 4.87 12.10
C TRP A 143 8.80 5.72 10.88
N VAL A 144 10.10 5.98 10.66
CA VAL A 144 10.59 6.70 9.47
C VAL A 144 10.32 5.93 8.19
N GLY A 145 10.52 4.62 8.18
CA GLY A 145 10.21 3.78 7.03
C GLY A 145 8.73 3.84 6.65
N VAL A 146 7.83 3.82 7.65
CA VAL A 146 6.39 3.98 7.45
C VAL A 146 6.09 5.38 6.92
N MET A 147 6.64 6.43 7.51
CA MET A 147 6.45 7.80 7.02
C MET A 147 6.91 7.96 5.57
N ALA A 148 8.12 7.51 5.22
CA ALA A 148 8.65 7.59 3.87
C ALA A 148 7.81 6.77 2.87
N THR A 149 7.38 5.57 3.28
CA THR A 149 6.46 4.74 2.48
C THR A 149 5.13 5.45 2.25
N SER A 150 4.62 6.16 3.24
CA SER A 150 3.38 6.92 3.12
C SER A 150 3.53 8.21 2.33
N VAL A 151 4.69 8.88 2.33
CA VAL A 151 4.97 9.99 1.39
C VAL A 151 4.89 9.49 -0.05
N TYR A 152 5.56 8.38 -0.33
CA TYR A 152 5.44 7.72 -1.64
C TYR A 152 3.99 7.32 -1.95
N GLY A 153 3.29 6.75 -0.96
CA GLY A 153 1.91 6.33 -1.06
C GLY A 153 0.94 7.46 -1.38
N GLY A 154 1.07 8.61 -0.70
CA GLY A 154 0.28 9.80 -0.95
C GLY A 154 0.56 10.43 -2.32
N TYR A 155 1.77 10.22 -2.87
CA TYR A 155 2.14 10.75 -4.18
C TYR A 155 1.70 9.85 -5.34
N PHE A 156 1.92 8.54 -5.28
CA PHE A 156 1.64 7.62 -6.40
C PHE A 156 0.93 6.31 -6.02
N GLY A 157 0.94 5.90 -4.75
CA GLY A 157 0.17 4.76 -4.23
C GLY A 157 0.57 3.35 -4.73
N ALA A 158 1.15 3.22 -5.92
CA ALA A 158 1.32 1.92 -6.55
C ALA A 158 2.37 1.05 -5.85
N ALA A 159 2.06 -0.22 -5.62
CA ALA A 159 2.92 -1.14 -4.86
C ALA A 159 3.27 -0.66 -3.42
N GLN A 160 2.60 0.35 -2.87
CA GLN A 160 2.83 0.85 -1.51
C GLN A 160 2.70 -0.26 -0.46
N GLY A 161 1.75 -1.19 -0.65
CA GLY A 161 1.59 -2.30 0.28
C GLY A 161 2.81 -3.23 0.35
N VAL A 162 3.60 -3.34 -0.74
CA VAL A 162 4.86 -4.10 -0.74
C VAL A 162 5.93 -3.38 0.07
N LEU A 163 6.01 -2.05 -0.04
CA LEU A 163 6.94 -1.24 0.76
C LEU A 163 6.60 -1.34 2.26
N PHE A 164 5.32 -1.24 2.62
CA PHE A 164 4.90 -1.47 4.00
C PHE A 164 5.22 -2.88 4.47
N LEU A 165 4.99 -3.90 3.64
CA LEU A 165 5.35 -5.28 3.97
C LEU A 165 6.85 -5.38 4.27
N ALA A 166 7.70 -4.75 3.45
CA ALA A 166 9.15 -4.71 3.65
C ALA A 166 9.53 -4.03 4.97
N VAL A 167 9.07 -2.78 5.18
CA VAL A 167 9.41 -2.00 6.38
C VAL A 167 8.93 -2.68 7.65
N LEU A 168 7.66 -3.10 7.67
CA LEU A 168 7.05 -3.70 8.85
C LEU A 168 7.57 -5.12 9.09
N GLY A 169 7.77 -5.94 8.05
CA GLY A 169 8.28 -7.30 8.22
C GLY A 169 9.78 -7.37 8.52
N LEU A 170 10.56 -6.34 8.17
CA LEU A 170 11.96 -6.21 8.58
C LEU A 170 12.10 -5.64 9.99
N GLY A 171 11.19 -4.76 10.40
CA GLY A 171 11.29 -3.99 11.63
C GLY A 171 10.43 -4.49 12.79
N LEU A 172 9.37 -5.24 12.52
CA LEU A 172 8.51 -5.82 13.54
C LEU A 172 8.76 -7.32 13.63
N ASP A 173 8.92 -7.79 14.86
CA ASP A 173 8.86 -9.22 15.13
C ASP A 173 7.39 -9.66 15.24
N GLU A 174 6.72 -9.78 14.11
CA GLU A 174 5.32 -10.22 14.00
C GLU A 174 5.13 -11.27 12.91
N THR A 175 4.05 -12.05 12.99
CA THR A 175 3.70 -12.98 11.91
C THR A 175 3.37 -12.21 10.63
N LEU A 176 3.58 -12.83 9.47
CA LEU A 176 3.25 -12.21 8.17
C LEU A 176 1.78 -11.76 8.09
N GLN A 177 0.87 -12.48 8.75
CA GLN A 177 -0.54 -12.09 8.85
C GLN A 177 -0.74 -10.82 9.68
N ARG A 178 -0.05 -10.69 10.82
CA ARG A 178 -0.10 -9.48 11.67
C ARG A 178 0.59 -8.28 11.03
N VAL A 179 1.63 -8.51 10.24
CA VAL A 179 2.25 -7.49 9.38
C VAL A 179 1.28 -7.03 8.30
N ASN A 180 0.63 -7.96 7.59
CA ASN A 180 -0.39 -7.62 6.59
C ASN A 180 -1.59 -6.89 7.19
N ALA A 181 -2.01 -7.28 8.40
CA ALA A 181 -3.05 -6.58 9.15
C ALA A 181 -2.66 -5.11 9.39
N SER A 182 -1.44 -4.89 9.91
CA SER A 182 -0.91 -3.56 10.16
C SER A 182 -0.78 -2.73 8.88
N LYS A 183 -0.26 -3.32 7.81
CA LYS A 183 -0.19 -2.71 6.46
C LYS A 183 -1.55 -2.18 6.02
N ASN A 184 -2.60 -3.00 6.10
CA ASN A 184 -3.94 -2.62 5.63
C ASN A 184 -4.56 -1.49 6.46
N VAL A 185 -4.23 -1.41 7.76
CA VAL A 185 -4.63 -0.27 8.60
C VAL A 185 -3.88 1.01 8.22
N LEU A 186 -2.57 0.91 7.96
CA LEU A 186 -1.74 2.08 7.61
C LEU A 186 -1.96 2.57 6.17
N ALA A 187 -2.51 1.73 5.30
CA ALA A 187 -2.85 2.04 3.92
C ALA A 187 -4.32 2.50 3.74
N ALA A 188 -5.11 2.50 4.81
CA ALA A 188 -6.49 2.98 4.83
C ALA A 188 -6.52 4.43 5.33
#